data_AF-A0A9D4LFG2-F1
#
_entry.id   AF-A0A9D4LFG2-F1
#
_cell.length_a   1.000
_cell.length_b   1.000
_cell.length_c   1.000
_cell.angle_alpha   90.00
_cell.angle_beta   90.00
_cell.angle_gamma   90.00
#
_symmetry.space_group_name_H-M   'P 1'
#
loop_
_entity.id
_entity.type
_entity.pdbx_description
1 polymer ?
#
loop_
_entity_poly.entity_id
_entity_poly.type
_entity_poly.pdbx_seq_one_letter_code
_entity_poly.pdbx_strand_id
1 'polypeptide(L)'
;MPSRMKTLDKRFSLTEAEGRFKKACDQIVLLNKRIGEVQKRYKMAKRASNRVFRYNLRLKLAAIEGVRNMYYDYAYHKADRVAELRRDLFNESVEIVSG
;
A
#
# COMPACT_ATOMS: atom_id res chain seq x y z
N MET A 1 -27.86 9.56 22.12
CA MET A 1 -27.23 8.23 22.32
C MET A 1 -27.25 7.48 20.99
N PRO A 2 -26.11 7.18 20.35
CA PRO A 2 -26.11 6.33 19.15
C PRO A 2 -26.68 4.95 19.46
N SER A 3 -27.44 4.36 18.53
CA SER A 3 -28.02 3.03 18.76
C SER A 3 -26.92 1.98 18.86
N ARG A 4 -27.10 0.97 19.73
CA ARG A 4 -26.13 -0.11 19.96
C ARG A 4 -25.74 -0.84 18.67
N MET A 5 -26.66 -0.96 17.70
CA MET A 5 -26.41 -1.48 16.36
C MET A 5 -25.40 -0.62 15.57
N LYS A 6 -25.58 0.71 15.53
CA LYS A 6 -24.66 1.62 14.82
C LYS A 6 -23.23 1.55 15.37
N THR A 7 -23.07 1.33 16.67
CA THR A 7 -21.75 1.18 17.30
C THR A 7 -21.06 -0.13 16.91
N LEU A 8 -21.81 -1.23 16.80
CA LEU A 8 -21.29 -2.53 16.35
C LEU A 8 -20.85 -2.46 14.87
N ASP A 9 -21.66 -1.85 14.01
CA ASP A 9 -21.34 -1.67 12.58
C ASP A 9 -20.05 -0.86 12.37
N LYS A 10 -19.84 0.19 13.17
CA LYS A 10 -18.60 0.97 13.16
C LYS A 10 -17.39 0.14 13.61
N ARG A 11 -17.53 -0.74 14.61
CA ARG A 11 -16.45 -1.63 15.05
C ARG A 11 -16.06 -2.64 13.97
N PHE A 12 -17.03 -3.25 13.29
CA PHE A 12 -16.75 -4.11 12.15
C PHE A 12 -16.05 -3.37 11.02
N SER A 13 -16.52 -2.16 10.71
CA SER A 13 -15.90 -1.29 9.70
C SER A 13 -14.46 -0.93 10.06
N LEU A 14 -14.16 -0.72 11.35
CA LEU A 14 -12.82 -0.42 11.83
C LEU A 14 -11.89 -1.62 11.61
N THR A 15 -12.29 -2.80 12.08
CA THR A 15 -11.50 -4.03 11.89
C THR A 15 -11.23 -4.32 10.42
N GLU A 16 -12.23 -4.10 9.55
CA GLU A 16 -12.04 -4.27 8.11
C GLU A 16 -11.06 -3.24 7.53
N ALA A 17 -11.17 -1.97 7.90
CA ALA A 17 -10.29 -0.91 7.43
C ALA A 17 -8.84 -1.14 7.86
N GLU A 18 -8.61 -1.53 9.12
CA GLU A 18 -7.29 -1.89 9.65
C GLU A 18 -6.71 -3.09 8.91
N GLY A 19 -7.52 -4.12 8.67
CA GLY A 19 -7.10 -5.29 7.90
C GLY A 19 -6.70 -4.95 6.47
N ARG A 20 -7.45 -4.05 5.80
CA ARG A 20 -7.13 -3.58 4.44
C ARG A 20 -5.89 -2.71 4.42
N PHE A 21 -5.72 -1.81 5.39
CA PHE A 21 -4.52 -0.98 5.54
C PHE A 21 -3.25 -1.84 5.71
N LYS A 22 -3.30 -2.81 6.63
CA LYS A 22 -2.19 -3.74 6.86
C LYS A 22 -1.81 -4.50 5.59
N LYS A 23 -2.80 -5.08 4.90
CA LYS A 23 -2.58 -5.78 3.62
C LYS A 23 -1.95 -4.86 2.56
N ALA A 24 -2.38 -3.60 2.48
CA ALA A 24 -1.79 -2.64 1.55
C ALA A 24 -0.31 -2.38 1.86
N CYS A 25 0.04 -2.21 3.14
CA CYS A 25 1.43 -2.07 3.59
C CYS A 25 2.26 -3.31 3.23
N ASP A 26 1.72 -4.51 3.47
CA ASP A 26 2.39 -5.77 3.11
C ASP A 26 2.66 -5.86 1.58
N GLN A 27 1.70 -5.41 0.76
CA GLN A 27 1.87 -5.35 -0.70
C GLN A 27 2.95 -4.35 -1.11
N ILE A 28 3.02 -3.17 -0.47
CA ILE A 28 4.09 -2.18 -0.73
C ILE A 28 5.47 -2.79 -0.46
N VAL A 29 5.63 -3.48 0.66
CA VAL A 29 6.89 -4.15 1.03
C VAL A 29 7.27 -5.21 -0.02
N LEU A 30 6.31 -6.04 -0.44
CA LEU A 30 6.53 -7.07 -1.46
C LEU A 30 6.92 -6.46 -2.81
N LEU A 31 6.24 -5.39 -3.24
CA LEU A 31 6.52 -4.70 -4.50
C LEU A 31 7.89 -4.03 -4.46
N ASN A 32 8.30 -3.42 -3.34
CA ASN A 32 9.64 -2.86 -3.18
C ASN A 32 10.73 -3.94 -3.31
N LYS A 33 10.54 -5.11 -2.68
CA LYS A 33 11.46 -6.25 -2.87
C LYS A 33 11.54 -6.64 -4.36
N ARG A 34 10.39 -6.71 -5.03
CA ARG A 34 10.32 -7.08 -6.44
C ARG A 34 10.99 -6.06 -7.37
N ILE A 35 10.85 -4.76 -7.09
CA ILE A 35 11.58 -3.69 -7.78
C ILE A 35 13.09 -3.93 -7.66
N GLY A 36 13.59 -4.18 -6.44
CA GLY A 36 15.02 -4.46 -6.21
C GLY A 36 15.55 -5.65 -7.03
N GLU A 37 14.79 -6.74 -7.09
CA GLU A 37 15.14 -7.93 -7.89
C GLU A 37 15.20 -7.62 -9.40
N VAL A 38 14.21 -6.91 -9.93
CA VAL A 38 14.13 -6.55 -11.35
C VAL A 38 15.22 -5.53 -11.71
N GLN A 39 15.50 -4.57 -10.83
CA GLN A 39 16.59 -3.61 -10.98
C GLN A 39 17.95 -4.31 -11.04
N LYS A 40 18.20 -5.32 -10.19
CA LYS A 40 19.43 -6.12 -10.24
C LYS A 40 19.59 -6.80 -11.60
N ARG A 41 18.52 -7.44 -12.10
CA ARG A 41 18.51 -8.07 -13.44
C ARG A 41 18.73 -7.05 -14.56
N TYR A 42 18.14 -5.87 -14.44
CA TYR A 42 18.32 -4.77 -15.41
C TYR A 42 19.78 -4.33 -15.46
N LYS A 43 20.43 -4.14 -14.30
CA LYS A 43 21.85 -3.79 -14.20
C LYS A 43 22.74 -4.86 -14.87
N MET A 44 22.43 -6.15 -14.67
CA MET A 44 23.13 -7.25 -15.35
C MET A 44 22.93 -7.21 -16.87
N ALA A 45 21.70 -7.01 -17.35
CA ALA A 45 21.39 -6.90 -18.78
C ALA A 45 22.08 -5.69 -19.44
N LYS A 46 22.29 -4.61 -18.68
CA LYS A 46 23.08 -3.45 -19.10
C LYS A 46 24.56 -3.75 -19.25
N ARG A 47 25.15 -4.48 -18.29
CA ARG A 47 26.55 -4.93 -18.37
C ARG A 47 26.78 -5.88 -19.55
N ALA A 48 25.81 -6.76 -19.83
CA ALA A 48 25.88 -7.72 -20.94
C ALA A 48 25.46 -7.14 -22.31
N SER A 49 25.22 -5.82 -22.42
CA SER A 49 24.74 -5.16 -23.65
C SER A 49 23.45 -5.71 -24.27
N ASN A 50 22.70 -6.58 -23.59
CA ASN A 50 21.47 -7.19 -24.09
C ASN A 50 20.30 -6.19 -24.14
N ARG A 51 20.08 -5.57 -25.31
CA ARG A 51 19.14 -4.44 -25.49
C ARG A 51 17.68 -4.85 -25.31
N VAL A 52 17.28 -5.98 -25.89
CA VAL A 52 15.89 -6.48 -25.84
C VAL A 52 15.50 -6.81 -24.39
N PHE A 53 16.39 -7.46 -23.66
CA PHE A 53 16.12 -7.83 -22.28
C PHE A 53 16.09 -6.60 -21.36
N ARG A 54 16.95 -5.59 -21.58
CA ARG A 54 16.86 -4.31 -20.87
C ARG A 54 15.52 -3.62 -21.06
N TYR A 55 15.02 -3.56 -22.29
CA TYR A 55 13.76 -2.88 -22.59
C TYR A 55 12.59 -3.55 -21.86
N ASN A 56 12.50 -4.88 -21.92
CA ASN A 56 11.49 -5.65 -21.20
C ASN A 56 11.57 -5.43 -19.69
N LEU A 57 12.77 -5.44 -19.11
CA LEU A 57 12.95 -5.19 -17.68
C LEU A 57 12.56 -3.76 -17.29
N ARG A 58 12.81 -2.76 -18.14
CA ARG A 58 12.37 -1.38 -17.93
C ARG A 58 10.85 -1.26 -17.91
N LEU A 59 10.16 -1.89 -18.85
CA LEU A 59 8.68 -1.93 -18.86
C LEU A 59 8.14 -2.59 -17.60
N LYS A 60 8.77 -3.70 -17.17
CA LYS A 60 8.39 -4.40 -15.95
C LYS A 60 8.58 -3.53 -14.70
N LEU A 61 9.68 -2.77 -14.62
CA LEU A 61 9.91 -1.82 -13.53
C LEU A 61 8.81 -0.77 -13.47
N ALA A 62 8.52 -0.10 -14.59
CA ALA A 62 7.48 0.93 -14.66
C ALA A 62 6.11 0.39 -14.22
N ALA A 63 5.75 -0.82 -14.63
CA ALA A 63 4.50 -1.45 -14.21
C ALA A 63 4.45 -1.73 -12.69
N ILE A 64 5.53 -2.28 -12.12
CA ILE A 64 5.58 -2.59 -10.67
C ILE A 64 5.57 -1.30 -9.84
N GLU A 65 6.31 -0.28 -10.27
CA GLU A 65 6.34 1.04 -9.62
C GLU A 65 4.95 1.70 -9.64
N GLY A 66 4.25 1.63 -10.79
CA GLY A 66 2.87 2.12 -10.91
C GLY A 66 1.92 1.43 -9.92
N VAL A 67 1.95 0.09 -9.87
CA VAL A 67 1.11 -0.67 -8.91
C VAL A 67 1.46 -0.34 -7.47
N ARG A 68 2.75 -0.19 -7.13
CA ARG A 68 3.17 0.22 -5.79
C ARG A 68 2.63 1.59 -5.41
N ASN A 69 2.67 2.55 -6.34
CA ASN A 69 2.12 3.88 -6.10
C ASN A 69 0.61 3.83 -5.84
N MET A 70 -0.14 3.02 -6.59
CA MET A 70 -1.56 2.80 -6.29
C MET A 70 -1.81 2.21 -4.89
N TYR A 71 -0.92 1.33 -4.41
CA TYR A 71 -1.01 0.83 -3.04
C TYR A 71 -0.66 1.89 -1.99
N TYR A 72 0.24 2.84 -2.28
CA TYR A 72 0.46 3.98 -1.38
C TYR A 72 -0.81 4.81 -1.24
N ASP A 73 -1.46 5.19 -2.36
CA ASP A 73 -2.71 5.95 -2.34
C ASP A 73 -3.82 5.17 -1.60
N TYR A 74 -3.94 3.87 -1.88
CA TYR A 74 -4.91 3.02 -1.21
C TYR A 74 -4.63 2.89 0.29
N ALA A 75 -3.37 2.70 0.69
CA ALA A 75 -2.98 2.63 2.10
C ALA A 75 -3.29 3.95 2.82
N TYR A 76 -3.00 5.09 2.19
CA TYR A 76 -3.33 6.40 2.72
C TYR A 76 -4.84 6.53 2.98
N HIS A 77 -5.68 6.23 1.99
CA HIS A 77 -7.13 6.26 2.16
C HIS A 77 -7.67 5.29 3.23
N LYS A 78 -7.02 4.13 3.43
CA LYS A 78 -7.41 3.22 4.51
C LYS A 78 -6.92 3.70 5.87
N ALA A 79 -5.75 4.31 5.96
CA ALA A 79 -5.28 4.95 7.18
C ALA A 79 -6.22 6.08 7.60
N ASP A 80 -6.63 6.95 6.66
CA ASP A 80 -7.61 8.02 6.90
C ASP A 80 -8.90 7.44 7.49
N ARG A 81 -9.41 6.38 6.86
CA ARG A 81 -10.63 5.73 7.32
C ARG A 81 -10.50 5.11 8.72
N VAL A 82 -9.33 4.54 9.04
CA VAL A 82 -9.04 4.02 10.38
C VAL A 82 -9.00 5.16 11.40
N ALA A 83 -8.35 6.28 11.08
CA ALA A 83 -8.28 7.46 11.95
C ALA A 83 -9.67 8.05 12.23
N GLU A 84 -10.52 8.18 11.21
CA GLU A 84 -11.91 8.61 11.37
C GLU A 84 -12.70 7.69 12.31
N LEU A 85 -12.63 6.37 12.06
CA LEU A 85 -13.39 5.40 12.85
C LEU A 85 -12.91 5.31 14.30
N ARG A 86 -11.61 5.46 14.55
CA ARG A 86 -11.04 5.51 15.90
C ARG A 86 -11.45 6.79 16.64
N ARG A 87 -11.45 7.93 15.95
CA ARG A 87 -11.98 9.18 16.50
C ARG A 87 -13.45 9.04 16.89
N ASP A 88 -14.26 8.47 16.00
CA ASP A 88 -15.69 8.27 16.23
C ASP A 88 -16.03 7.29 17.36
N LEU A 89 -15.23 6.22 17.52
CA LEU A 89 -15.50 5.14 18.47
C LEU A 89 -14.86 5.36 19.85
N PHE A 90 -13.68 5.99 19.87
CA PHE A 90 -12.82 6.06 21.05
C PHE A 90 -12.35 7.48 21.37
N ASN A 91 -12.72 8.48 20.56
CA ASN A 91 -12.27 9.87 20.70
C ASN A 91 -10.73 10.01 20.62
N GLU A 92 -10.08 9.11 19.88
CA GLU A 92 -8.63 9.12 19.60
C GLU A 92 -8.29 10.07 18.44
N SER A 93 -7.27 10.91 18.60
CA SER A 93 -6.68 11.69 17.50
C SER A 93 -5.50 10.93 16.90
N VAL A 94 -5.69 10.33 15.73
CA VAL A 94 -4.62 9.68 14.96
C VAL A 94 -4.20 10.59 13.83
N GLU A 95 -2.93 10.99 13.81
CA GLU A 95 -2.31 11.72 12.69
C GLU A 95 -1.63 10.74 11.74
N ILE A 96 -1.83 10.96 10.43
CA ILE A 96 -1.24 10.11 9.39
C ILE A 96 -0.04 10.85 8.84
N VAL A 97 1.14 10.33 9.13
CA VAL A 97 2.39 10.87 8.61
C VAL A 97 2.70 10.21 7.27
N SER A 98 2.78 11.04 6.22
CA SER A 98 3.27 10.63 4.91
C SER A 98 4.79 10.83 4.91
N GLY A 99 5.57 9.75 4.89
CA GLY A 99 7.03 9.78 4.81
C GLY A 99 7.54 9.83 3.38
#